data_AF-A0A254RJ28-F1
#
_entry.id   AF-A0A254RJ28-F1
#
_cell.length_a   1.000
_cell.length_b   1.000
_cell.length_c   1.000
_cell.angle_alpha   90.00
_cell.angle_beta   90.00
_cell.angle_gamma   90.00
#
_symmetry.space_group_name_H-M   'P 1'
#
loop_
_entity.id
_entity.type
_entity.pdbx_description
1 polymer ?
#
loop_
_entity_poly.entity_id
_entity_poly.type
_entity_poly.pdbx_seq_one_letter_code
_entity_poly.pdbx_strand_id
1 'polypeptide(L)'
;MTSSTDYTASKLNKKILKGVPNYSAMIGLNRSKFWTGPNNAIDNYGTIHVEEANGIVAGKTYRVAIAWLVNPKSVKPSNSKTEERIPMVFGLNVSQYKGNTATSQIRNATFQYVEFVAKNNNPIKINISRTRNDVATDDIILGFNFYRVP
;
A
#
# COMPACT_ATOMS: atom_id res chain seq x y z
N MET A 1 27.36 31.64 3.99
CA MET A 1 27.48 30.18 3.81
C MET A 1 26.36 29.75 2.89
N THR A 2 26.69 29.52 1.62
CA THR A 2 25.75 29.07 0.59
C THR A 2 26.28 27.77 0.01
N SER A 3 25.51 26.70 0.15
CA SER A 3 25.41 25.66 -0.89
C SER A 3 24.14 24.85 -0.62
N SER A 4 22.98 25.31 -1.13
CA SER A 4 21.93 24.37 -1.50
C SER A 4 22.36 23.77 -2.83
N THR A 5 22.61 22.47 -2.86
CA THR A 5 22.64 21.73 -4.12
C THR A 5 21.20 21.55 -4.56
N ASP A 6 20.65 22.60 -5.18
CA ASP A 6 19.44 22.48 -5.97
C ASP A 6 19.73 21.50 -7.10
N TYR A 7 19.17 20.29 -7.00
CA TYR A 7 19.14 19.33 -8.09
C TYR A 7 18.20 19.88 -9.18
N THR A 8 18.69 20.81 -9.99
CA THR A 8 18.02 21.21 -11.22
C THR A 8 17.98 20.00 -12.14
N ALA A 9 16.80 19.39 -12.29
CA ALA A 9 16.49 18.33 -13.23
C ALA A 9 16.49 18.85 -14.69
N SER A 10 17.57 19.52 -15.10
CA SER A 10 17.71 20.01 -16.47
C SER A 10 18.29 18.89 -17.34
N LYS A 11 17.49 18.47 -18.33
CA LYS A 11 17.90 17.72 -19.53
C LYS A 11 18.20 16.23 -19.36
N LEU A 12 17.31 15.47 -18.70
CA LEU A 12 17.23 14.03 -18.96
C LEU A 12 16.66 13.80 -20.36
N ASN A 13 17.54 13.40 -21.29
CA ASN A 13 17.20 12.88 -22.61
C ASN A 13 16.06 11.85 -22.49
N LYS A 14 15.03 11.98 -23.33
CA LYS A 14 13.82 11.12 -23.40
C LYS A 14 14.10 9.67 -23.85
N LYS A 15 15.15 9.02 -23.33
CA LYS A 15 15.20 7.56 -23.27
C LYS A 15 14.45 7.18 -21.99
N ILE A 16 13.18 6.80 -22.13
CA ILE A 16 12.42 6.25 -21.00
C ILE A 16 13.21 5.04 -20.50
N LEU A 17 13.85 5.19 -19.34
CA LEU A 17 14.54 4.11 -18.67
C LEU A 17 13.49 3.07 -18.29
N LYS A 18 13.47 1.93 -19.02
CA LYS A 18 12.60 0.80 -18.69
C LYS A 18 12.97 0.35 -17.27
N GLY A 19 11.99 0.37 -16.36
CA GLY A 19 12.17 -0.02 -14.97
C GLY A 19 12.52 1.11 -13.99
N VAL A 20 12.75 2.35 -14.46
CA VAL A 20 12.91 3.49 -13.55
C VAL A 20 11.56 4.18 -13.35
N PRO A 21 11.05 4.28 -12.12
CA PRO A 21 9.78 4.96 -11.85
C PRO A 21 9.84 6.43 -12.31
N ASN A 22 8.89 6.84 -13.14
CA ASN A 22 8.78 8.23 -13.57
C ASN A 22 8.15 9.06 -12.45
N TYR A 23 8.99 9.78 -11.71
CA TYR A 23 8.58 10.62 -10.57
C TYR A 23 7.44 11.60 -10.92
N SER A 24 7.54 12.32 -12.04
CA SER A 24 6.52 13.30 -12.44
C SER A 24 5.17 12.64 -12.79
N ALA A 25 5.19 11.46 -13.40
CA ALA A 25 3.97 10.69 -13.65
C ALA A 25 3.39 10.09 -12.36
N MET A 26 4.25 9.80 -11.37
CA MET A 26 3.81 9.35 -10.06
C MET A 26 3.15 10.48 -9.27
N ILE A 27 3.72 11.68 -9.15
CA ILE A 27 3.16 12.75 -8.29
C ILE A 27 1.70 13.10 -8.62
N GLY A 28 1.36 13.20 -9.92
CA GLY A 28 0.04 13.73 -10.30
C GLY A 28 -1.14 12.78 -10.05
N LEU A 29 -0.88 11.47 -10.05
CA LEU A 29 -1.92 10.44 -10.00
C LEU A 29 -1.77 9.49 -8.82
N ASN A 30 -0.73 9.67 -8.02
CA ASN A 30 -0.40 8.84 -6.88
C ASN A 30 -0.62 9.59 -5.56
N ARG A 31 -1.18 8.89 -4.59
CA ARG A 31 -1.32 9.35 -3.20
C ARG A 31 -0.71 8.30 -2.30
N SER A 32 0.26 8.71 -1.50
CA SER A 32 0.94 7.84 -0.53
C SER A 32 0.65 8.30 0.88
N LYS A 33 0.46 7.33 1.79
CA LYS A 33 0.31 7.58 3.23
C LYS A 33 1.13 6.55 4.00
N PHE A 34 1.54 6.90 5.20
CA PHE A 34 2.16 5.98 6.14
C PHE A 34 1.31 5.91 7.39
N TRP A 35 1.24 4.72 7.98
CA TRP A 35 0.57 4.47 9.23
C TRP A 35 1.51 3.71 10.16
N THR A 36 1.54 4.12 11.42
CA THR A 36 2.29 3.45 12.48
C THR A 36 1.43 3.34 13.71
N GLY A 37 1.56 2.22 14.42
CA GLY A 37 0.84 2.01 15.67
C GLY A 37 1.27 0.73 16.38
N PRO A 38 0.90 0.60 17.66
CA PRO A 38 1.26 -0.58 18.44
C PRO A 38 0.55 -1.84 17.93
N ASN A 39 1.07 -3.02 18.29
CA ASN A 39 0.52 -4.31 17.86
C ASN A 39 -1.00 -4.43 18.16
N ASN A 40 -1.43 -4.01 19.34
CA ASN A 40 -2.84 -4.07 19.74
C ASN A 40 -3.74 -2.99 19.11
N ALA A 41 -3.20 -2.06 18.32
CA ALA A 41 -4.00 -1.01 17.69
C ALA A 41 -5.06 -1.61 16.75
N ILE A 42 -4.71 -2.61 15.96
CA ILE A 42 -5.68 -3.24 15.04
C ILE A 42 -6.69 -4.11 15.79
N ASP A 43 -6.33 -4.67 16.94
CA ASP A 43 -7.28 -5.48 17.72
C ASP A 43 -8.30 -4.57 18.43
N ASN A 44 -7.90 -3.36 18.83
CA ASN A 44 -8.79 -2.35 19.43
C ASN A 44 -9.71 -1.65 18.41
N TYR A 45 -9.26 -1.49 17.16
CA TYR A 45 -10.01 -0.80 16.09
C TYR A 45 -10.55 -1.75 15.00
N GLY A 46 -10.25 -3.04 15.10
CA GLY A 46 -10.60 -4.11 14.15
C GLY A 46 -9.90 -4.03 12.79
N THR A 47 -9.70 -2.83 12.23
CA THR A 47 -9.21 -2.60 10.87
C THR A 47 -8.61 -1.19 10.75
N ILE A 48 -7.55 -1.03 9.95
CA ILE A 48 -7.08 0.30 9.57
C ILE A 48 -7.93 0.78 8.40
N HIS A 49 -8.60 1.92 8.58
CA HIS A 49 -9.47 2.51 7.57
C HIS A 49 -8.79 3.71 6.90
N VAL A 50 -8.72 3.68 5.58
CA VAL A 50 -8.29 4.81 4.75
C VAL A 50 -9.42 5.13 3.77
N GLU A 51 -9.80 6.41 3.69
CA GLU A 51 -10.76 6.87 2.70
C GLU A 51 -10.08 7.79 1.67
N GLU A 52 -10.35 7.54 0.39
CA GLU A 52 -9.94 8.39 -0.73
C GLU A 52 -11.17 9.01 -1.38
N ALA A 53 -11.49 10.24 -0.97
CA ALA A 53 -12.65 10.98 -1.47
C ALA A 53 -12.34 11.85 -2.70
N ASN A 54 -11.10 12.33 -2.84
CA ASN A 54 -10.79 13.36 -3.84
C ASN A 54 -10.47 12.75 -5.22
N GLY A 55 -11.00 13.34 -6.28
CA GLY A 55 -10.59 13.07 -7.66
C GLY A 55 -10.91 11.65 -8.17
N ILE A 56 -11.93 11.00 -7.60
CA ILE A 56 -12.42 9.71 -8.10
C ILE A 56 -13.27 9.94 -9.34
N VAL A 57 -12.94 9.26 -10.43
CA VAL A 57 -13.58 9.41 -11.74
C VAL A 57 -14.11 8.04 -12.17
N ALA A 58 -15.42 7.97 -12.40
CA ALA A 58 -16.09 6.77 -12.88
C ALA A 58 -15.47 6.29 -14.21
N GLY A 59 -15.35 4.97 -14.35
CA GLY A 59 -14.75 4.32 -15.52
C GLY A 59 -13.22 4.34 -15.54
N LYS A 60 -12.54 5.03 -14.61
CA LYS A 60 -11.07 4.98 -14.51
C LYS A 60 -10.59 3.79 -13.68
N THR A 61 -9.44 3.25 -14.07
CA THR A 61 -8.76 2.17 -13.36
C THR A 61 -7.87 2.74 -12.26
N TYR A 62 -7.94 2.11 -11.10
CA TYR A 62 -7.19 2.47 -9.92
C TYR A 62 -6.47 1.25 -9.37
N ARG A 63 -5.33 1.53 -8.74
CA ARG A 63 -4.44 0.57 -8.12
C ARG A 63 -4.25 0.96 -6.68
N VAL A 64 -4.42 0.01 -5.77
CA VAL A 64 -4.14 0.20 -4.36
C VAL A 64 -3.11 -0.82 -3.93
N ALA A 65 -2.04 -0.35 -3.31
CA ALA A 65 -1.01 -1.19 -2.72
C ALA A 65 -0.82 -0.82 -1.25
N ILE A 66 -0.54 -1.84 -0.44
CA ILE A 66 -0.01 -1.66 0.91
C ILE A 66 1.25 -2.50 1.03
N ALA A 67 2.20 -2.03 1.83
CA ALA A 67 3.37 -2.78 2.23
C ALA A 67 3.68 -2.50 3.70
N TRP A 68 4.21 -3.47 4.43
CA TRP A 68 4.54 -3.30 5.83
C TRP A 68 5.93 -3.81 6.16
N LEU A 69 6.52 -3.22 7.19
CA LEU A 69 7.79 -3.67 7.72
C LEU A 69 7.56 -4.83 8.68
N VAL A 70 8.54 -5.72 8.72
CA VAL A 70 8.56 -6.89 9.60
C VAL A 70 9.85 -6.84 10.39
N ASN A 71 9.76 -7.10 11.69
CA ASN A 71 10.95 -7.30 12.51
C ASN A 71 11.61 -8.62 12.09
N PRO A 72 12.85 -8.61 11.56
CA PRO A 72 13.50 -9.82 11.07
C PRO A 72 13.73 -10.86 12.17
N LYS A 73 13.83 -10.44 13.45
CA LYS A 73 13.96 -11.38 14.59
C LYS A 73 12.68 -12.18 14.86
N SER A 74 11.55 -11.70 14.37
CA SER A 74 10.24 -12.33 14.56
C SER A 74 9.87 -13.27 13.41
N VAL A 75 10.66 -13.27 12.33
CA VAL A 75 10.51 -14.21 11.23
C VAL A 75 10.93 -15.59 11.73
N LYS A 76 10.03 -16.58 11.55
CA LYS A 76 10.26 -17.94 12.02
C LYS A 76 10.56 -18.86 10.84
N PRO A 77 11.32 -19.94 11.03
CA PRO A 77 11.35 -21.02 10.06
C PRO A 77 9.93 -21.50 9.77
N SER A 78 9.57 -21.68 8.51
CA SER A 78 8.33 -22.36 8.17
C SER A 78 8.55 -23.88 8.14
N ASN A 79 7.47 -24.64 7.98
CA ASN A 79 7.59 -26.09 7.74
C ASN A 79 8.21 -26.42 6.36
N SER A 80 8.38 -25.41 5.50
CA SER A 80 9.12 -25.50 4.24
C SER A 80 10.62 -25.26 4.49
N LYS A 81 11.46 -26.08 3.84
CA LYS A 81 12.93 -25.93 3.89
C LYS A 81 13.44 -24.69 3.14
N THR A 82 12.58 -24.04 2.34
CA THR A 82 12.96 -22.95 1.44
C THR A 82 12.24 -21.65 1.74
N GLU A 83 11.33 -21.62 2.71
CA GLU A 83 10.55 -20.43 3.02
C GLU A 83 10.59 -20.11 4.51
N GLU A 84 10.71 -18.83 4.79
CA GLU A 84 10.50 -18.28 6.11
C GLU A 84 9.03 -17.89 6.29
N ARG A 85 8.53 -17.98 7.52
CA ARG A 85 7.17 -17.60 7.88
C ARG A 85 7.17 -16.17 8.41
N ILE A 86 6.48 -15.30 7.68
CA ILE A 86 6.24 -13.91 8.11
C ILE A 86 5.27 -13.92 9.30
N PRO A 87 5.60 -13.30 10.45
CA PRO A 87 4.78 -13.39 11.66
C PRO A 87 3.46 -12.63 11.57
N MET A 88 3.41 -11.54 10.79
CA MET A 88 2.25 -10.66 10.69
C MET A 88 1.86 -10.46 9.22
N VAL A 89 0.61 -10.78 8.90
CA VAL A 89 0.08 -10.64 7.54
C VAL A 89 -1.20 -9.82 7.57
N PHE A 90 -1.33 -8.94 6.58
CA PHE A 90 -2.52 -8.13 6.37
C PHE A 90 -3.22 -8.53 5.09
N GLY A 91 -4.54 -8.37 5.08
CA GLY A 91 -5.39 -8.39 3.91
C GLY A 91 -5.76 -6.96 3.51
N LEU A 92 -6.06 -6.78 2.23
CA LEU A 92 -6.52 -5.52 1.66
C LEU A 92 -7.93 -5.73 1.10
N ASN A 93 -8.87 -4.90 1.54
CA ASN A 93 -10.21 -4.81 0.95
C ASN A 93 -10.44 -3.36 0.52
N VAL A 94 -10.92 -3.19 -0.70
CA VAL A 94 -11.28 -1.90 -1.26
C VAL A 94 -12.73 -1.97 -1.68
N SER A 95 -13.53 -0.99 -1.25
CA SER A 95 -14.94 -0.89 -1.59
C SER A 95 -15.33 0.52 -1.99
N GLN A 96 -16.35 0.63 -2.83
CA GLN A 96 -16.95 1.90 -3.24
C GLN A 96 -18.47 1.84 -3.01
N TYR A 97 -19.08 2.93 -2.55
CA TYR A 97 -20.53 2.99 -2.32
C TYR A 97 -21.30 2.57 -3.58
N LYS A 98 -22.21 1.58 -3.45
CA LYS A 98 -22.97 0.99 -4.56
C LYS A 98 -22.08 0.62 -5.76
N GLY A 99 -20.95 -0.04 -5.50
CA GLY A 99 -19.94 -0.30 -6.51
C GLY A 99 -19.01 -1.46 -6.16
N ASN A 100 -17.83 -1.43 -6.76
CA ASN A 100 -16.85 -2.52 -6.68
C ASN A 100 -16.44 -2.85 -5.26
N THR A 101 -16.19 -4.14 -5.04
CA THR A 101 -15.34 -4.63 -3.96
C THR A 101 -14.16 -5.37 -4.60
N ALA A 102 -12.93 -5.01 -4.24
CA ALA A 102 -11.72 -5.70 -4.67
C ALA A 102 -10.92 -6.11 -3.44
N THR A 103 -10.40 -7.34 -3.42
CA THR A 103 -9.72 -7.90 -2.25
C THR A 103 -8.42 -8.58 -2.63
N SER A 104 -7.44 -8.49 -1.73
CA SER A 104 -6.15 -9.18 -1.87
C SER A 104 -5.73 -9.76 -0.53
N GLN A 105 -5.36 -11.03 -0.54
CA GLN A 105 -4.94 -11.81 0.63
C GLN A 105 -3.79 -12.75 0.25
N ILE A 106 -2.75 -12.19 -0.37
CA ILE A 106 -1.51 -12.92 -0.67
C ILE A 106 -0.95 -13.44 0.65
N ARG A 107 -0.75 -14.75 0.72
CA ARG A 107 -0.19 -15.40 1.89
C ARG A 107 1.33 -15.22 1.88
N ASN A 108 1.91 -15.03 3.06
CA ASN A 108 3.36 -15.00 3.27
C ASN A 108 4.10 -13.96 2.40
N ALA A 109 3.50 -12.78 2.21
CA ALA A 109 4.13 -11.61 1.62
C ALA A 109 4.06 -10.43 2.61
N THR A 110 4.90 -9.41 2.40
CA THR A 110 4.86 -8.13 3.14
C THR A 110 4.13 -7.03 2.37
N PHE A 111 3.29 -7.40 1.40
CA PHE A 111 2.50 -6.48 0.60
C PHE A 111 1.15 -7.09 0.21
N GLN A 112 0.19 -6.22 -0.10
CA GLN A 112 -1.05 -6.57 -0.79
C GLN A 112 -1.30 -5.53 -1.89
N TYR A 113 -1.99 -5.96 -2.94
CA TYR A 113 -2.33 -5.09 -4.06
C TYR A 113 -3.66 -5.49 -4.69
N VAL A 114 -4.44 -4.49 -5.13
CA VAL A 114 -5.62 -4.67 -5.96
C VAL A 114 -5.64 -3.67 -7.11
N GLU A 115 -6.27 -4.07 -8.21
CA GLU A 115 -6.66 -3.20 -9.31
C GLU A 115 -8.18 -3.24 -9.47
N PHE A 116 -8.82 -2.09 -9.71
CA PHE A 116 -10.27 -2.02 -9.91
C PHE A 116 -10.65 -0.81 -10.77
N VAL A 117 -11.85 -0.86 -11.38
CA VAL A 117 -12.39 0.25 -12.20
C VAL A 117 -13.50 0.98 -11.43
N ALA A 118 -13.30 2.23 -11.02
CA ALA A 118 -14.31 2.97 -10.25
C ALA A 118 -15.66 2.98 -10.97
N LYS A 119 -16.75 2.58 -10.29
CA LYS A 119 -18.09 2.49 -10.89
C LYS A 119 -18.84 3.81 -10.86
N ASN A 120 -18.45 4.69 -9.95
CA ASN A 120 -19.01 6.01 -9.77
C ASN A 120 -17.93 6.96 -9.21
N ASN A 121 -18.31 8.22 -8.94
CA ASN A 121 -17.41 9.24 -8.41
C ASN A 121 -17.37 9.29 -6.87
N ASN A 122 -17.97 8.30 -6.18
CA ASN A 122 -18.00 8.29 -4.71
C ASN A 122 -16.63 7.93 -4.12
N PRO A 123 -16.39 8.27 -2.84
CA PRO A 123 -15.18 7.89 -2.14
C PRO A 123 -14.90 6.39 -2.18
N ILE A 124 -13.60 6.06 -2.23
CA ILE A 124 -13.10 4.70 -2.11
C ILE A 124 -12.73 4.44 -0.65
N LYS A 125 -13.32 3.39 -0.07
CA LYS A 125 -13.01 2.91 1.27
C LYS A 125 -12.00 1.79 1.18
N ILE A 126 -10.92 1.91 1.94
CA ILE A 126 -9.81 0.97 1.93
C ILE A 126 -9.66 0.47 3.36
N ASN A 127 -9.79 -0.84 3.50
CA ASN A 127 -9.82 -1.54 4.76
C ASN A 127 -8.64 -2.50 4.78
N ILE A 128 -7.76 -2.32 5.77
CA ILE A 128 -6.60 -3.17 5.97
C ILE A 128 -6.83 -3.96 7.26
N SER A 129 -7.07 -5.25 7.10
CA SER A 129 -7.36 -6.15 8.21
C SER A 129 -6.19 -7.08 8.47
N ARG A 130 -5.94 -7.41 9.73
CA ARG A 130 -4.93 -8.40 10.09
C ARG A 130 -5.49 -9.79 9.82
N THR A 131 -4.77 -10.59 9.04
CA THR A 131 -5.14 -11.98 8.73
C THR A 131 -4.29 -13.00 9.47
N ARG A 132 -3.12 -12.58 9.99
CA ARG A 132 -2.26 -13.38 10.88
C ARG A 132 -1.48 -12.49 11.84
N ASN A 133 -1.33 -12.95 13.09
CA ASN A 133 -0.46 -12.36 14.09
C ASN A 133 0.20 -13.45 14.94
N ASP A 134 1.47 -13.73 14.70
CA ASP A 134 2.26 -14.70 15.47
C ASP A 134 3.20 -14.02 16.48
N VAL A 135 3.03 -12.71 16.71
CA VAL A 135 3.88 -11.85 17.55
C VAL A 135 3.03 -10.98 18.47
N ALA A 136 3.49 -10.79 19.71
CA ALA A 136 2.75 -10.02 20.72
C ALA A 136 3.22 -8.56 20.84
N THR A 137 4.47 -8.26 20.48
CA THR A 137 5.14 -7.00 20.84
C THR A 137 5.60 -6.16 19.66
N ASP A 138 5.54 -6.68 18.44
CA ASP A 138 6.01 -5.92 17.28
C ASP A 138 5.00 -4.84 16.90
N ASP A 139 5.45 -3.58 16.90
CA ASP A 139 4.71 -2.48 16.34
C ASP A 139 4.54 -2.63 14.82
N ILE A 140 3.55 -1.92 14.29
CA ILE A 140 3.17 -1.99 12.89
C ILE A 140 3.63 -0.71 12.22
N ILE A 141 4.33 -0.86 11.09
CA ILE A 141 4.67 0.23 10.19
C ILE A 141 4.19 -0.18 8.80
N LEU A 142 3.28 0.60 8.23
CA LEU A 142 2.64 0.30 6.95
C LEU A 142 2.70 1.52 6.03
N GLY A 143 3.13 1.29 4.79
CA GLY A 143 3.01 2.22 3.67
C GLY A 143 1.79 1.88 2.82
N PHE A 144 1.11 2.91 2.35
CA PHE A 144 -0.07 2.84 1.50
C PHE A 144 0.17 3.63 0.22
N ASN A 145 -0.35 3.12 -0.89
CA ASN A 145 -0.29 3.76 -2.18
C ASN A 145 -1.62 3.63 -2.94
N PHE A 146 -2.14 4.76 -3.44
CA PHE A 146 -3.32 4.83 -4.29
C PHE A 146 -2.98 5.54 -5.59
N TYR A 147 -3.11 4.82 -6.69
CA TYR A 147 -2.69 5.29 -8.00
C TYR A 147 -3.83 5.20 -9.02
N ARG A 148 -4.09 6.30 -9.73
CA ARG A 148 -4.96 6.29 -10.92
C ARG A 148 -4.13 5.89 -12.13
N VAL A 149 -4.51 4.81 -12.80
CA VAL A 149 -3.87 4.40 -14.05
C VAL A 149 -4.21 5.42 -15.14
N PRO A 150 -3.22 5.92 -15.91
CA PRO A 150 -3.43 6.91 -16.98
C PRO A 150 -4.50 6.50 -17.99
#